data_AF-A0A2I0QVL6-F1
#
_entry.id   AF-A0A2I0QVL6-F1
#
_cell.length_a   1.000
_cell.length_b   1.000
_cell.length_c   1.000
_cell.angle_alpha   90.00
_cell.angle_beta   90.00
_cell.angle_gamma   90.00
#
_symmetry.space_group_name_H-M   'P 1'
#
loop_
_entity.id
_entity.type
_entity.pdbx_description
1 polymer ?
#
loop_
_entity_poly.entity_id
_entity_poly.type
_entity_poly.pdbx_seq_one_letter_code
_entity_poly.pdbx_strand_id
1 'polypeptide(L)'
;MSIHSKHIKSQEVEKAARERLEERGVPIYSIAEIVYQMQKPYNASLTLETCIESVDRVLEKREIQHAILVGVELDVLAEKNQLTEPLQSLIASDEGLFGVDETIALGAALGYGSIAVTTYGHLDKQKVGIIEKLDTKDGVQCHTFLDDIVGSIAANASSRIAHKLRDEEDGLPEEEVIQREQEHNF
;
A
#
# COMPACT_ATOMS: atom_id res chain seq x y z
N MET A 1 31.82 -8.45 16.00
CA MET A 1 30.75 -7.79 16.79
C MET A 1 29.52 -8.67 16.66
N SER A 2 29.22 -9.47 17.68
CA SER A 2 28.09 -10.41 17.60
C SER A 2 26.82 -9.61 17.85
N ILE A 3 26.09 -9.27 16.79
CA ILE A 3 24.77 -8.66 16.88
C ILE A 3 23.89 -9.73 17.55
N HIS A 4 23.59 -9.55 18.82
CA HIS A 4 22.51 -10.32 19.45
C HIS A 4 21.25 -9.99 18.67
N SER A 5 20.71 -10.99 17.97
CA SER A 5 19.45 -10.87 17.24
C SER A 5 18.33 -10.63 18.26
N LYS A 6 18.00 -9.36 18.49
CA LYS A 6 16.81 -8.97 19.24
C LYS A 6 15.63 -9.22 18.31
N HIS A 7 14.84 -10.24 18.62
CA HIS A 7 13.61 -10.51 17.89
C HIS A 7 12.68 -9.29 17.97
N ILE A 8 12.41 -8.65 16.83
CA ILE A 8 11.48 -7.51 16.71
C ILE A 8 10.06 -8.08 16.68
N LYS A 9 9.17 -7.56 17.53
CA LYS A 9 7.79 -8.05 17.59
C LYS A 9 6.99 -7.52 16.40
N SER A 10 6.10 -8.34 15.82
CA SER A 10 5.28 -7.92 14.67
C SER A 10 4.47 -6.64 14.94
N GLN A 11 3.97 -6.46 16.17
CA GLN A 11 3.25 -5.25 16.57
C GLN A 11 4.12 -3.98 16.52
N GLU A 12 5.42 -4.10 16.79
CA GLU A 12 6.35 -2.96 16.68
C GLU A 12 6.56 -2.58 15.21
N VAL A 13 6.62 -3.57 14.31
CA VAL A 13 6.76 -3.36 12.86
C VAL A 13 5.51 -2.72 12.27
N GLU A 14 4.32 -3.23 12.62
CA GLU A 14 3.05 -2.67 12.17
C GLU A 14 2.88 -1.22 12.61
N LYS A 15 3.12 -0.96 13.91
CA LYS A 15 3.04 0.39 14.48
C LYS A 15 3.97 1.35 13.74
N ALA A 16 5.22 0.95 13.51
CA ALA A 16 6.19 1.76 12.80
C ALA A 16 5.77 2.03 11.34
N ALA A 17 5.23 1.04 10.63
CA ALA A 17 4.76 1.22 9.26
C ALA A 17 3.59 2.23 9.18
N ARG A 18 2.62 2.12 10.09
CA ARG A 18 1.49 3.07 10.16
C ARG A 18 1.96 4.49 10.51
N GLU A 19 2.88 4.62 11.46
CA GLU A 19 3.48 5.91 11.83
C GLU A 19 4.22 6.53 10.64
N ARG A 20 4.97 5.74 9.85
CA ARG A 20 5.63 6.24 8.64
C ARG A 20 4.66 6.78 7.60
N LEU A 21 3.51 6.14 7.39
CA LEU A 21 2.49 6.68 6.48
C LEU A 21 1.94 8.02 6.98
N GLU A 22 1.63 8.11 8.28
CA GLU A 22 1.10 9.33 8.89
C GLU A 22 2.11 10.48 8.84
N GLU A 23 3.38 10.22 9.16
CA GLU A 23 4.49 11.18 9.08
C GLU A 23 4.68 11.74 7.66
N ARG A 24 4.37 10.93 6.63
CA ARG A 24 4.43 11.33 5.21
C ARG A 24 3.12 11.90 4.69
N GLY A 25 2.17 12.20 5.58
CA GLY A 25 0.91 12.86 5.21
C GLY A 25 -0.09 11.94 4.50
N VAL A 26 0.02 10.62 4.68
CA VAL A 26 -0.88 9.62 4.10
C VAL A 26 -1.77 9.01 5.19
N PRO A 27 -2.88 9.66 5.56
CA PRO A 27 -3.83 9.05 6.48
C PRO A 27 -4.58 7.90 5.79
N ILE A 28 -4.93 6.87 6.56
CA ILE A 28 -5.66 5.68 6.09
C ILE A 28 -6.93 6.06 5.31
N TYR A 29 -7.62 7.09 5.78
CA TYR A 29 -8.80 7.66 5.15
C TYR A 29 -8.56 8.04 3.67
N SER A 30 -7.42 8.67 3.35
CA SER A 30 -7.09 9.06 1.98
C SER A 30 -6.89 7.86 1.05
N ILE A 31 -6.38 6.74 1.58
CA ILE A 31 -6.24 5.49 0.82
C ILE A 31 -7.64 4.88 0.62
N ALA A 32 -8.48 4.90 1.65
CA ALA A 32 -9.85 4.39 1.59
C ALA A 32 -10.72 5.16 0.58
N GLU A 33 -10.50 6.46 0.38
CA GLU A 33 -11.19 7.23 -0.67
C GLU A 33 -10.87 6.71 -2.08
N ILE A 34 -9.62 6.31 -2.34
CA ILE A 34 -9.22 5.69 -3.61
C ILE A 34 -9.95 4.35 -3.78
N VAL A 35 -9.94 3.51 -2.74
CA VAL A 35 -10.63 2.21 -2.74
C VAL A 35 -12.13 2.40 -3.00
N TYR A 36 -12.75 3.39 -2.36
CA TYR A 36 -14.14 3.72 -2.55
C TYR A 36 -14.42 4.10 -4.00
N GLN A 37 -13.63 5.01 -4.58
CA GLN A 37 -13.76 5.40 -5.98
C GLN A 37 -13.64 4.20 -6.93
N MET A 38 -12.70 3.29 -6.67
CA MET A 38 -12.47 2.11 -7.47
C MET A 38 -13.62 1.10 -7.41
N GLN A 39 -14.21 0.90 -6.23
CA GLN A 39 -15.17 -0.18 -5.98
C GLN A 39 -16.65 0.27 -6.05
N LYS A 40 -16.93 1.57 -5.87
CA LYS A 40 -18.30 2.11 -5.90
C LYS A 40 -19.08 1.81 -7.20
N PRO A 41 -18.47 1.80 -8.40
CA PRO A 41 -19.18 1.42 -9.63
C PRO A 41 -19.71 -0.02 -9.64
N TYR A 42 -19.12 -0.91 -8.83
CA TYR A 42 -19.46 -2.33 -8.75
C TYR A 42 -20.33 -2.66 -7.53
N ASN A 43 -20.23 -1.86 -6.45
CA ASN A 43 -21.02 -2.04 -5.23
C ASN A 43 -21.68 -0.72 -4.81
N ALA A 44 -22.97 -0.56 -5.15
CA ALA A 44 -23.71 0.65 -4.84
C ALA A 44 -23.92 0.86 -3.32
N SER A 45 -23.94 -0.21 -2.53
CA SER A 45 -24.05 -0.16 -1.05
C SER A 45 -22.72 0.03 -0.35
N LEU A 46 -21.59 0.09 -1.08
CA LEU A 46 -20.28 0.29 -0.50
C LEU A 46 -20.25 1.59 0.32
N THR A 47 -19.72 1.47 1.54
CA THR A 47 -19.50 2.55 2.49
C THR A 47 -18.00 2.83 2.61
N LEU A 48 -17.66 4.04 3.04
CA LEU A 48 -16.26 4.41 3.21
C LEU A 48 -15.64 3.69 4.42
N GLU A 49 -16.45 3.39 5.44
CA GLU A 49 -16.09 2.61 6.60
C GLU A 49 -15.62 1.21 6.22
N THR A 50 -16.32 0.54 5.29
CA THR A 50 -15.89 -0.75 4.73
C THR A 50 -14.54 -0.63 4.00
N CYS A 51 -14.31 0.48 3.29
CA CYS A 51 -13.03 0.73 2.64
C CYS A 51 -11.90 0.91 3.65
N ILE A 52 -12.12 1.68 4.72
CA ILE A 52 -11.16 1.88 5.82
C ILE A 52 -10.81 0.53 6.45
N GLU A 53 -11.81 -0.28 6.80
CA GLU A 53 -11.59 -1.61 7.36
C GLU A 53 -10.73 -2.47 6.42
N SER A 54 -10.98 -2.42 5.11
CA SER A 54 -10.20 -3.17 4.13
C SER A 54 -8.74 -2.69 4.07
N VAL A 55 -8.50 -1.39 4.10
CA VAL A 55 -7.14 -0.82 4.16
C VAL A 55 -6.44 -1.26 5.45
N ASP A 56 -7.13 -1.23 6.59
CA ASP A 56 -6.58 -1.67 7.87
C ASP A 56 -6.13 -3.13 7.84
N ARG A 57 -6.92 -4.04 7.25
CA ARG A 57 -6.54 -5.45 7.08
C ARG A 57 -5.33 -5.63 6.18
N VAL A 58 -5.19 -4.83 5.13
CA VAL A 58 -3.99 -4.85 4.27
C VAL A 58 -2.76 -4.41 5.05
N LEU A 59 -2.88 -3.40 5.92
CA LEU A 59 -1.77 -2.90 6.74
C LEU A 59 -1.31 -3.88 7.84
N GLU A 60 -2.12 -4.87 8.20
CA GLU A 60 -1.74 -5.97 9.11
C GLU A 60 -0.76 -6.96 8.46
N LYS A 61 -0.62 -6.94 7.13
CA LYS A 61 0.27 -7.84 6.38
C LYS A 61 1.74 -7.43 6.51
N ARG A 62 2.59 -8.39 6.86
CA ARG A 62 4.03 -8.18 7.03
C ARG A 62 4.73 -7.67 5.76
N GLU A 63 4.35 -8.19 4.60
CA GLU A 63 4.93 -7.78 3.31
C GLU A 63 4.63 -6.30 3.01
N ILE A 64 3.40 -5.85 3.31
CA ILE A 64 3.00 -4.43 3.19
C ILE A 64 3.78 -3.57 4.17
N GLN A 65 3.88 -4.00 5.43
CA GLN A 65 4.63 -3.26 6.45
C GLN A 65 6.10 -3.09 6.07
N HIS A 66 6.74 -4.16 5.58
CA HIS A 66 8.13 -4.09 5.12
C HIS A 66 8.29 -3.20 3.90
N ALA A 67 7.38 -3.27 2.92
CA ALA A 67 7.40 -2.39 1.75
C ALA A 67 7.34 -0.91 2.17
N ILE A 68 6.39 -0.55 3.05
CA ILE A 68 6.25 0.82 3.59
C ILE A 68 7.55 1.26 4.27
N LEU A 69 8.08 0.44 5.19
CA LEU A 69 9.27 0.81 5.96
C LEU A 69 10.50 1.01 5.07
N VAL A 70 10.70 0.14 4.07
CA VAL A 70 11.85 0.25 3.15
C VAL A 70 11.66 1.42 2.20
N GLY A 71 10.50 1.54 1.56
CA GLY A 71 10.23 2.60 0.58
C GLY A 71 10.33 3.99 1.19
N VAL A 72 9.64 4.21 2.33
CA VAL A 72 9.69 5.51 3.02
C VAL A 72 11.09 5.83 3.52
N GLU A 73 11.87 4.84 3.95
CA GLU A 73 13.25 5.11 4.36
C GLU A 73 14.12 5.56 3.17
N LEU A 74 13.97 4.93 2.01
CA LEU A 74 14.69 5.34 0.79
C LEU A 74 14.31 6.74 0.33
N ASP A 75 13.01 7.06 0.33
CA ASP A 75 12.49 8.40 0.05
C ASP A 75 13.10 9.45 1.00
N VAL A 76 13.10 9.18 2.31
CA VAL A 76 13.64 10.09 3.32
C VAL A 76 15.16 10.25 3.20
N LEU A 77 15.90 9.19 2.86
CA LEU A 77 17.34 9.26 2.65
C LEU A 77 17.68 10.06 1.38
N ALA A 78 16.89 9.91 0.31
CA ALA A 78 17.00 10.72 -0.91
C ALA A 78 16.71 12.19 -0.61
N GLU A 79 15.64 12.49 0.11
CA GLU A 79 15.29 13.86 0.54
C GLU A 79 16.42 14.53 1.34
N LYS A 80 17.11 13.76 2.19
CA LYS A 80 18.24 14.23 3.02
C LYS A 80 19.59 14.24 2.30
N ASN A 81 19.66 13.85 1.03
CA ASN A 81 20.90 13.71 0.27
C ASN A 81 21.92 12.75 0.93
N GLN A 82 21.42 11.65 1.52
CA GLN A 82 22.24 10.67 2.26
C GLN A 82 22.52 9.39 1.46
N LEU A 83 22.00 9.29 0.24
CA LEU A 83 22.31 8.19 -0.67
C LEU A 83 23.59 8.50 -1.46
N THR A 84 24.25 7.45 -1.94
CA THR A 84 25.41 7.59 -2.83
C THR A 84 24.96 7.76 -4.28
N GLU A 85 25.69 8.55 -5.07
CA GLU A 85 25.47 8.60 -6.51
C GLU A 85 25.84 7.26 -7.20
N PRO A 86 25.11 6.84 -8.26
CA PRO A 86 24.03 7.57 -8.95
C PRO A 86 22.63 7.38 -8.33
N LEU A 87 22.50 6.57 -7.26
CA LEU A 87 21.20 6.22 -6.68
C LEU A 87 20.47 7.43 -6.10
N GLN A 88 21.22 8.36 -5.50
CA GLN A 88 20.70 9.62 -4.99
C GLN A 88 19.92 10.38 -6.06
N SER A 89 20.54 10.60 -7.22
CA SER A 89 19.88 11.29 -8.33
C SER A 89 18.67 10.52 -8.83
N LEU A 90 18.80 9.21 -9.07
CA LEU A 90 17.72 8.36 -9.60
C LEU A 90 16.45 8.42 -8.76
N ILE A 91 16.59 8.31 -7.43
CA ILE A 91 15.44 8.33 -6.52
C ILE A 91 14.92 9.76 -6.37
N ALA A 92 15.78 10.74 -6.08
CA ALA A 92 15.34 12.11 -5.83
C ALA A 92 14.69 12.78 -7.05
N SER A 93 15.10 12.40 -8.26
CA SER A 93 14.47 12.88 -9.48
C SER A 93 13.25 12.07 -9.89
N ASP A 94 13.00 10.91 -9.27
CA ASP A 94 12.00 9.93 -9.70
C ASP A 94 12.14 9.69 -11.22
N GLU A 95 13.29 9.08 -11.55
CA GLU A 95 13.70 8.80 -12.93
C GLU A 95 12.82 7.70 -13.53
N GLY A 96 12.04 7.99 -14.58
CA GLY A 96 11.06 7.04 -15.13
C GLY A 96 11.59 5.74 -15.76
N LEU A 97 12.90 5.46 -15.71
CA LEU A 97 13.49 4.15 -16.04
C LEU A 97 14.06 3.42 -14.81
N PHE A 98 14.02 4.05 -13.65
CA PHE A 98 14.21 3.41 -12.36
C PHE A 98 12.89 2.72 -12.02
N GLY A 99 12.91 1.38 -11.93
CA GLY A 99 11.70 0.56 -11.80
C GLY A 99 11.60 -0.23 -10.49
N VAL A 100 12.35 0.18 -9.47
CA VAL A 100 12.58 -0.62 -8.25
C VAL A 100 11.47 -0.38 -7.23
N ASP A 101 11.05 0.87 -7.11
CA ASP A 101 9.78 1.37 -6.57
C ASP A 101 8.58 0.52 -7.01
N GLU A 102 8.29 0.42 -8.31
CA GLU A 102 7.16 -0.40 -8.77
C GLU A 102 7.39 -1.88 -8.52
N THR A 103 8.64 -2.35 -8.53
CA THR A 103 8.95 -3.75 -8.20
C THR A 103 8.58 -4.07 -6.74
N ILE A 104 8.86 -3.17 -5.80
CA ILE A 104 8.48 -3.31 -4.39
C ILE A 104 6.96 -3.25 -4.24
N ALA A 105 6.32 -2.27 -4.88
CA ALA A 105 4.87 -2.10 -4.83
C ALA A 105 4.11 -3.28 -5.47
N LEU A 106 4.59 -3.79 -6.61
CA LEU A 106 4.08 -4.99 -7.27
C LEU A 106 4.23 -6.23 -6.38
N GLY A 107 5.40 -6.39 -5.76
CA GLY A 107 5.65 -7.46 -4.79
C GLY A 107 4.64 -7.44 -3.64
N ALA A 108 4.36 -6.24 -3.12
CA ALA A 108 3.36 -6.03 -2.08
C ALA A 108 1.90 -6.29 -2.58
N ALA A 109 1.61 -6.02 -3.85
CA ALA A 109 0.29 -6.27 -4.46
C ALA A 109 0.01 -7.78 -4.66
N LEU A 110 1.05 -8.60 -4.85
CA LEU A 110 0.88 -10.04 -5.01
C LEU A 110 0.26 -10.72 -3.79
N GLY A 111 0.31 -10.11 -2.61
CA GLY A 111 -0.30 -10.63 -1.38
C GLY A 111 -1.81 -10.85 -1.47
N TYR A 112 -2.52 -10.14 -2.36
CA TYR A 112 -3.95 -10.34 -2.65
C TYR A 112 -4.21 -10.86 -4.08
N GLY A 113 -3.19 -11.45 -4.70
CA GLY A 113 -3.31 -12.16 -5.97
C GLY A 113 -3.33 -11.26 -7.22
N SER A 114 -3.60 -11.88 -8.37
CA SER A 114 -3.44 -11.23 -9.68
C SER A 114 -4.41 -10.06 -9.91
N ILE A 115 -5.59 -10.06 -9.27
CA ILE A 115 -6.56 -8.96 -9.37
C ILE A 115 -6.01 -7.68 -8.72
N ALA A 116 -5.33 -7.82 -7.57
CA ALA A 116 -4.66 -6.68 -6.94
C ALA A 116 -3.54 -6.14 -7.84
N VAL A 117 -2.77 -7.02 -8.49
CA VAL A 117 -1.73 -6.62 -9.46
C VAL A 117 -2.30 -5.83 -10.64
N THR A 118 -3.41 -6.27 -11.24
CA THR A 118 -4.02 -5.52 -12.36
C THR A 118 -4.55 -4.17 -11.91
N THR A 119 -5.13 -4.11 -10.71
CA THR A 119 -5.65 -2.88 -10.10
C THR A 119 -4.53 -1.91 -9.78
N TYR A 120 -3.41 -2.40 -9.26
CA TYR A 120 -2.21 -1.61 -9.00
C TYR A 120 -1.71 -0.93 -10.29
N GLY A 121 -1.50 -1.69 -11.37
CA GLY A 121 -1.05 -1.09 -12.64
C GLY A 121 -2.03 -0.08 -13.23
N HIS A 122 -3.32 -0.18 -12.91
CA HIS A 122 -4.31 0.85 -13.26
C HIS A 122 -4.12 2.13 -12.41
N LEU A 123 -3.97 1.98 -11.10
CA LEU A 123 -3.79 3.10 -10.17
C LEU A 123 -2.47 3.84 -10.39
N ASP A 124 -1.38 3.11 -10.60
CA ASP A 124 -0.07 3.65 -10.94
C ASP A 124 -0.15 4.52 -12.21
N LYS A 125 -0.83 4.04 -13.25
CA LYS A 125 -1.01 4.82 -14.48
C LYS A 125 -1.92 6.04 -14.33
N GLN A 126 -2.97 5.96 -13.51
CA GLN A 126 -3.96 7.03 -13.39
C GLN A 126 -3.58 8.08 -12.34
N LYS A 127 -2.78 7.72 -11.33
CA LYS A 127 -2.38 8.51 -10.16
C LYS A 127 -3.56 9.36 -9.62
N VAL A 128 -4.49 8.75 -8.88
CA VAL A 128 -5.69 9.42 -8.35
C VAL A 128 -5.62 9.68 -6.84
N GLY A 129 -6.34 10.69 -6.37
CA GLY A 129 -6.51 10.96 -4.94
C GLY A 129 -5.20 11.37 -4.28
N ILE A 130 -4.81 10.68 -3.20
CA ILE A 130 -3.53 10.98 -2.52
C ILE A 130 -2.31 10.60 -3.36
N ILE A 131 -2.43 9.64 -4.29
CA ILE A 131 -1.31 9.25 -5.17
C ILE A 131 -0.91 10.43 -6.06
N GLU A 132 -1.88 11.14 -6.64
CA GLU A 132 -1.63 12.36 -7.44
C GLU A 132 -0.86 13.43 -6.65
N LYS A 133 -1.21 13.59 -5.37
CA LYS A 133 -0.57 14.59 -4.50
C LYS A 133 0.87 14.21 -4.16
N LEU A 134 1.15 12.92 -4.01
CA LEU A 134 2.48 12.40 -3.73
C LEU A 134 3.39 12.47 -4.97
N ASP A 135 2.84 12.19 -6.15
CA ASP A 135 3.52 12.31 -7.45
C ASP A 135 3.88 13.77 -7.80
N THR A 136 3.09 14.73 -7.29
CA THR A 136 3.35 16.15 -7.51
C THR A 136 4.60 16.62 -6.74
N LYS A 137 5.71 16.78 -7.47
CA LYS A 137 6.98 17.31 -6.94
C LYS A 137 6.82 18.75 -6.45
N ASP A 138 6.75 18.93 -5.13
CA ASP A 138 6.77 20.24 -4.48
C ASP A 138 8.20 20.76 -4.24
N GLY A 139 9.21 19.91 -4.49
CA GLY A 139 10.64 20.19 -4.30
C GLY A 139 11.10 20.10 -2.84
N VAL A 140 10.23 19.68 -1.93
CA VAL A 140 10.49 19.58 -0.48
C VAL A 140 10.47 18.11 -0.05
N GLN A 141 9.50 17.33 -0.50
CA GLN A 141 9.37 15.92 -0.15
C GLN A 141 9.63 15.00 -1.34
N CYS A 142 10.32 13.88 -1.08
CA CYS A 142 10.53 12.80 -2.04
C CYS A 142 9.53 11.67 -1.75
N HIS A 143 8.84 11.18 -2.78
CA HIS A 143 7.78 10.17 -2.65
C HIS A 143 7.87 9.08 -3.72
N THR A 144 9.05 8.87 -4.30
CA THR A 144 9.32 7.94 -5.40
C THR A 144 8.87 6.52 -5.08
N PHE A 145 9.04 6.05 -3.84
CA PHE A 145 8.53 4.74 -3.44
C PHE A 145 7.12 4.80 -2.85
N LEU A 146 6.82 5.86 -2.11
CA LEU A 146 5.60 5.94 -1.30
C LEU A 146 4.33 5.98 -2.14
N ASP A 147 4.30 6.69 -3.26
CA ASP A 147 3.12 6.82 -4.10
C ASP A 147 2.69 5.45 -4.69
N ASP A 148 3.65 4.65 -5.15
CA ASP A 148 3.42 3.29 -5.66
C ASP A 148 3.01 2.32 -4.56
N ILE A 149 3.63 2.41 -3.37
CA ILE A 149 3.22 1.61 -2.22
C ILE A 149 1.79 1.94 -1.81
N VAL A 150 1.39 3.21 -1.83
CA VAL A 150 0.01 3.63 -1.57
C VAL A 150 -0.95 3.08 -2.63
N GLY A 151 -0.55 3.11 -3.91
CA GLY A 151 -1.27 2.45 -5.01
C GLY A 151 -1.46 0.96 -4.77
N SER A 152 -0.42 0.27 -4.31
CA SER A 152 -0.44 -1.15 -3.99
C SER A 152 -1.38 -1.48 -2.82
N ILE A 153 -1.37 -0.67 -1.75
CA ILE A 153 -2.30 -0.83 -0.61
C ILE A 153 -3.74 -0.64 -1.06
N ALA A 154 -4.04 0.40 -1.84
CA ALA A 154 -5.37 0.65 -2.37
C ALA A 154 -5.84 -0.49 -3.30
N ALA A 155 -4.94 -1.03 -4.12
CA ALA A 155 -5.23 -2.16 -5.01
C ALA A 155 -5.55 -3.44 -4.24
N ASN A 156 -4.77 -3.76 -3.21
CA ASN A 156 -5.00 -4.90 -2.32
C ASN A 156 -6.35 -4.76 -1.58
N ALA A 157 -6.63 -3.59 -1.03
CA ALA A 157 -7.88 -3.33 -0.32
C ALA A 157 -9.10 -3.41 -1.24
N SER A 158 -8.96 -2.96 -2.50
CA SER A 158 -9.95 -3.09 -3.56
C SER A 158 -10.20 -4.55 -3.94
N SER A 159 -9.14 -5.33 -4.13
CA SER A 159 -9.22 -6.77 -4.42
C SER A 159 -9.97 -7.52 -3.31
N ARG A 160 -9.63 -7.24 -2.04
CA ARG A 160 -10.31 -7.83 -0.88
C ARG A 160 -11.81 -7.53 -0.88
N ILE A 161 -12.22 -6.29 -1.18
CA ILE A 161 -13.64 -5.91 -1.26
C ILE A 161 -14.35 -6.63 -2.41
N ALA A 162 -13.71 -6.75 -3.57
CA ALA A 162 -14.29 -7.45 -4.72
C ALA A 162 -14.53 -8.94 -4.43
N HIS A 163 -13.61 -9.61 -3.75
CA HIS A 163 -13.78 -10.99 -3.31
C HIS A 163 -14.92 -11.13 -2.30
N LYS A 164 -14.97 -10.25 -1.29
CA LYS A 164 -16.02 -10.25 -0.28
C LYS A 164 -17.41 -10.03 -0.88
N LEU A 165 -17.55 -9.07 -1.78
CA LEU A 165 -18.80 -8.81 -2.50
C LEU A 165 -19.29 -10.06 -3.22
N ARG A 166 -18.39 -10.78 -3.87
CA ARG A 166 -18.73 -12.01 -4.57
C ARG A 166 -19.22 -13.12 -3.63
N ASP A 167 -18.56 -13.29 -2.50
CA ASP A 167 -18.97 -14.26 -1.47
C ASP A 167 -20.36 -13.94 -0.90
N GLU A 168 -20.68 -12.66 -0.72
CA GLU A 168 -22.01 -12.17 -0.32
C GLU A 168 -23.09 -12.44 -1.40
N GLU A 169 -22.77 -12.18 -2.68
CA GLU A 169 -23.65 -12.47 -3.82
C GLU A 169 -23.93 -13.96 -3.99
N ASP A 170 -22.93 -14.80 -3.75
CA ASP A 170 -23.05 -16.26 -3.80
C ASP A 170 -23.81 -16.83 -2.56
N GLY A 171 -24.17 -15.98 -1.59
CA GLY A 171 -25.01 -16.31 -0.44
C GLY A 171 -24.31 -17.17 0.61
N LEU A 172 -22.98 -17.05 0.72
CA LEU A 172 -22.21 -17.82 1.69
C LEU A 172 -22.57 -17.43 3.13
N PRO A 173 -22.62 -18.39 4.07
CA PRO A 173 -22.82 -18.09 5.48
C PRO A 173 -21.72 -17.15 5.99
N GLU A 174 -22.09 -16.18 6.83
CA GLU A 174 -21.16 -15.18 7.38
C GLU A 174 -19.94 -15.80 8.08
N GLU A 175 -20.13 -16.93 8.77
CA GLU A 175 -19.06 -17.71 9.40
C GLU A 175 -18.03 -18.24 8.38
N GLU A 176 -18.49 -18.65 7.19
CA GLU A 176 -17.63 -19.15 6.11
C GLU A 176 -16.88 -18.02 5.43
N VAL A 177 -17.53 -16.86 5.25
CA VAL A 177 -16.87 -15.64 4.73
C VAL A 177 -15.76 -15.19 5.69
N ILE A 178 -16.03 -15.15 6.99
CA ILE A 178 -15.04 -14.78 8.01
C ILE A 178 -13.87 -15.78 8.02
N GLN A 179 -14.14 -17.08 7.88
CA GLN A 179 -13.08 -18.09 7.85
C GLN A 179 -12.18 -17.93 6.62
N ARG A 180 -12.75 -17.71 5.43
CA ARG A 180 -11.99 -17.48 4.20
C ARG A 180 -11.16 -16.19 4.28
N GLU A 181 -11.70 -15.12 4.87
CA GLU A 181 -10.94 -13.88 5.12
C GLU A 181 -9.70 -14.15 5.99
N GLN A 182 -9.80 -15.05 6.99
CA GLN A 182 -8.67 -15.42 7.85
C GLN A 182 -7.65 -16.30 7.12
N GLU A 183 -8.08 -17.18 6.22
CA GLU A 183 -7.18 -18.01 5.41
C GLU A 183 -6.36 -17.17 4.42
N HIS A 184 -6.96 -16.15 3.81
CA HIS A 184 -6.25 -15.16 3.01
C HIS A 184 -5.32 -14.26 3.82
N ASN A 185 -5.35 -14.31 5.15
CA ASN A 185 -4.47 -13.54 6.03
C ASN A 185 -3.12 -14.23 6.33
N PHE A 186 -2.91 -15.48 5.95
CA PHE A 186 -1.64 -16.21 6.12
C PHE A 186 -0.67 -16.08 4.96
#